data_AF-A0A9D3ZYB1-F1
#
_entry.id   AF-A0A9D3ZYB1-F1
#
_cell.length_a   1.000
_cell.length_b   1.000
_cell.length_c   1.000
_cell.angle_alpha   90.00
_cell.angle_beta   90.00
_cell.angle_gamma   90.00
#
_symmetry.space_group_name_H-M   'P 1'
#
loop_
_entity.id
_entity.type
_entity.pdbx_description
1 polymer ?
#
loop_
_entity_poly.entity_id
_entity_poly.type
_entity_poly.pdbx_seq_one_letter_code
_entity_poly.pdbx_strand_id
1 'polypeptide(L)'
;MEEGKEESGAAAPPLLALNHVSRLCRNVKKSIDFYTKVLGFVLVERPPALDFDGAWLFNYGVGIHLVQSKDDDKLPSDTHHLDPMDNHISFQCEDMEEMEQRLKEFNTEYIKRTMEDESGTKIDQLFFNDPDGFMVEICNCENLKLVPAGSMGRIKLPFDRHNPPLDLDANSNPNYSY
;
A
#
# COMPACT_ATOMS: atom_id res chain seq x y z
N MET A 1 39.57 20.65 -27.32
CA MET A 1 38.30 21.26 -26.89
C MET A 1 37.21 20.36 -27.42
N GLU A 2 36.72 19.46 -26.58
CA GLU A 2 35.64 18.54 -26.95
C GLU A 2 34.36 19.13 -26.39
N GLU A 3 33.45 19.50 -27.28
CA GLU A 3 32.19 20.15 -26.97
C GLU A 3 31.30 19.18 -26.19
N GLY A 4 30.89 19.61 -24.99
CA GLY A 4 29.94 18.89 -24.16
C GLY A 4 28.61 18.79 -24.89
N LYS A 5 28.20 17.56 -25.23
CA LYS A 5 26.81 17.28 -25.58
C LYS A 5 25.94 17.59 -24.37
N GLU A 6 25.17 18.66 -24.46
CA GLU A 6 23.99 18.84 -23.60
C GLU A 6 23.09 17.61 -23.80
N GLU A 7 23.00 16.76 -22.78
CA GLU A 7 21.92 15.79 -22.68
C GLU A 7 20.62 16.59 -22.69
N SER A 8 19.85 16.49 -23.77
CA SER A 8 18.47 16.94 -23.79
C SER A 8 17.71 16.15 -22.74
N GLY A 9 17.61 16.70 -21.52
CA GLY A 9 16.96 16.07 -20.39
C GLY A 9 15.51 15.81 -20.75
N ALA A 10 15.17 14.54 -21.04
CA ALA A 10 13.80 14.15 -21.29
C ALA A 10 12.94 14.63 -20.11
N ALA A 11 11.92 15.44 -20.40
CA ALA A 11 11.02 15.94 -19.37
C ALA A 11 10.43 14.75 -18.61
N ALA A 12 10.53 14.78 -17.28
CA ALA A 12 10.02 13.70 -16.45
C ALA A 12 8.51 13.51 -16.72
N PRO A 13 8.03 12.25 -16.82
CA PRO A 13 6.66 11.96 -17.20
C PRO A 13 5.66 12.67 -16.27
N PRO A 14 4.43 12.96 -16.74
CA PRO A 14 3.42 13.71 -15.98
C PRO A 14 2.74 12.85 -14.92
N LEU A 15 3.51 12.06 -14.18
CA LEU A 15 3.07 11.25 -13.07
C LEU A 15 3.13 12.06 -11.78
N LEU A 16 2.13 11.89 -10.91
CA LEU A 16 2.02 12.58 -9.63
C LEU A 16 2.42 11.66 -8.47
N ALA A 17 1.75 10.52 -8.33
CA ALA A 17 2.06 9.47 -7.37
C ALA A 17 1.46 8.12 -7.77
N LEU A 18 1.68 7.13 -6.93
CA LEU A 18 0.96 5.86 -6.95
C LEU A 18 -0.53 6.12 -6.69
N ASN A 19 -1.37 5.77 -7.66
CA ASN A 19 -2.81 5.96 -7.52
C ASN A 19 -3.49 4.80 -6.78
N HIS A 20 -3.16 3.57 -7.16
CA HIS A 20 -3.68 2.37 -6.52
C HIS A 20 -2.78 1.15 -6.76
N VAL A 21 -2.98 0.12 -5.94
CA VAL A 21 -2.45 -1.23 -6.15
C VAL A 21 -3.62 -2.16 -6.46
N SER A 22 -3.48 -2.98 -7.49
CA SER A 22 -4.43 -4.05 -7.79
C SER A 22 -4.03 -5.33 -7.06
N ARG A 23 -5.01 -6.01 -6.46
CA ARG A 23 -4.84 -7.30 -5.78
C ARG A 23 -5.88 -8.29 -6.26
N LEU A 24 -5.39 -9.44 -6.73
CA LEU A 24 -6.24 -10.60 -6.93
C LEU A 24 -6.60 -11.17 -5.56
N CYS A 25 -7.83 -11.66 -5.42
CA CYS A 25 -8.26 -12.33 -4.20
C CYS A 25 -9.13 -13.54 -4.52
N ARG A 26 -9.07 -14.57 -3.67
CA ARG A 26 -9.99 -15.72 -3.75
C ARG A 26 -11.39 -15.36 -3.27
N ASN A 27 -11.50 -14.40 -2.36
CA ASN A 27 -12.79 -13.97 -1.80
C ASN A 27 -12.80 -12.48 -1.47
N VAL A 28 -13.54 -11.70 -2.25
CA VAL A 28 -13.60 -10.23 -2.10
C VAL A 28 -14.07 -9.82 -0.71
N LYS A 29 -15.04 -10.52 -0.11
CA LYS A 29 -15.55 -10.16 1.23
C LYS A 29 -14.48 -10.34 2.30
N LYS A 30 -13.72 -11.44 2.28
CA LYS A 30 -12.61 -11.67 3.22
C LYS A 30 -11.52 -10.63 3.08
N SER A 31 -11.18 -10.25 1.85
CA SER A 31 -10.18 -9.22 1.60
C SER A 31 -10.68 -7.85 2.06
N ILE A 32 -11.95 -7.48 1.79
CA ILE A 32 -12.56 -6.26 2.36
C ILE A 32 -12.45 -6.28 3.89
N ASP A 33 -12.86 -7.37 4.55
CA ASP A 33 -12.80 -7.49 6.01
C ASP A 33 -11.36 -7.29 6.54
N PHE A 34 -10.36 -7.90 5.91
CA PHE A 34 -8.96 -7.73 6.29
C PHE A 34 -8.47 -6.29 6.09
N TYR A 35 -8.59 -5.76 4.87
CA TYR A 35 -8.05 -4.43 4.56
C TYR A 35 -8.76 -3.33 5.35
N THR A 36 -10.05 -3.46 5.64
CA THR A 36 -10.80 -2.49 6.45
C THR A 36 -10.51 -2.64 7.94
N LYS A 37 -10.51 -3.86 8.48
CA LYS A 37 -10.37 -4.07 9.92
C LYS A 37 -8.92 -4.10 10.38
N VAL A 38 -8.02 -4.74 9.64
CA VAL A 38 -6.60 -4.80 10.02
C VAL A 38 -5.89 -3.52 9.62
N LEU A 39 -6.03 -3.12 8.35
CA LEU A 39 -5.27 -2.01 7.76
C LEU A 39 -6.05 -0.68 7.72
N GLY A 40 -7.28 -0.62 8.21
CA GLY A 40 -8.02 0.65 8.32
C GLY A 40 -8.45 1.28 7.00
N PHE A 41 -8.44 0.55 5.87
CA PHE A 41 -8.95 1.06 4.61
C PHE A 41 -10.47 1.30 4.66
N VAL A 42 -10.96 2.22 3.83
CA VAL A 42 -12.40 2.49 3.70
C VAL A 42 -12.91 1.93 2.38
N LEU A 43 -14.01 1.18 2.42
CA LEU A 43 -14.72 0.74 1.22
C LEU A 43 -15.39 1.94 0.55
N VAL A 44 -15.09 2.17 -0.73
CA VAL A 44 -15.67 3.26 -1.52
C VAL A 44 -16.63 2.71 -2.58
N GLU A 45 -17.58 3.56 -3.00
CA GLU A 45 -18.52 3.21 -4.06
C GLU A 45 -17.79 2.93 -5.38
N ARG A 46 -18.21 1.85 -6.05
CA ARG A 46 -17.61 1.45 -7.33
C ARG A 46 -18.40 2.05 -8.49
N PRO A 47 -17.72 2.52 -9.55
CA PRO A 47 -18.39 2.89 -10.79
C PRO A 47 -19.29 1.75 -11.31
N PRO A 48 -20.56 2.03 -11.67
CA PRO A 48 -21.50 0.99 -12.13
C PRO A 48 -21.07 0.23 -13.38
N ALA A 49 -20.12 0.77 -14.14
CA ALA A 49 -19.66 0.23 -15.43
C ALA A 49 -18.73 -1.00 -15.31
N LEU A 50 -18.38 -1.44 -14.11
CA LEU A 50 -17.50 -2.58 -13.89
C LEU A 50 -18.34 -3.85 -13.63
N ASP A 51 -18.28 -4.85 -14.51
CA ASP A 51 -19.06 -6.09 -14.38
C ASP A 51 -18.16 -7.28 -13.97
N PHE A 52 -17.65 -7.21 -12.74
CA PHE A 52 -16.88 -8.28 -12.10
C PHE A 52 -17.01 -8.19 -10.57
N ASP A 53 -16.79 -9.29 -9.88
CA ASP A 53 -16.73 -9.32 -8.41
C ASP A 53 -15.44 -8.64 -7.95
N GLY A 54 -15.57 -7.47 -7.34
CA GLY A 54 -14.43 -6.68 -6.88
C GLY A 54 -14.86 -5.55 -5.97
N ALA A 55 -13.88 -4.91 -5.35
CA ALA A 55 -14.11 -3.80 -4.43
C ALA A 55 -13.02 -2.74 -4.58
N TRP A 56 -13.37 -1.48 -4.35
CA TRP A 56 -12.43 -0.39 -4.29
C TRP A 56 -12.32 0.06 -2.83
N LEU A 57 -11.10 0.06 -2.33
CA LEU A 57 -10.78 0.52 -0.99
C LEU A 57 -9.87 1.73 -1.12
N PHE A 58 -10.01 2.72 -0.23
CA PHE A 58 -9.17 3.90 -0.23
C PHE A 58 -8.84 4.32 1.20
N ASN A 59 -7.56 4.55 1.48
CA ASN A 59 -7.06 5.29 2.63
C ASN A 59 -5.58 5.64 2.39
N TYR A 60 -5.00 6.50 3.23
CA TYR A 60 -3.57 6.87 3.19
C TYR A 60 -3.09 7.43 1.84
N GLY A 61 -4.02 7.97 1.04
CA GLY A 61 -3.77 8.51 -0.28
C GLY A 61 -3.57 7.47 -1.39
N VAL A 62 -3.85 6.19 -1.16
CA VAL A 62 -3.72 5.11 -2.15
C VAL A 62 -4.97 4.24 -2.20
N GLY A 63 -5.35 3.83 -3.41
CA GLY A 63 -6.40 2.84 -3.62
C GLY A 63 -5.90 1.39 -3.51
N ILE A 64 -6.73 0.49 -3.00
CA ILE A 64 -6.59 -0.96 -3.19
C ILE A 64 -7.78 -1.44 -4.02
N HIS A 65 -7.49 -1.91 -5.22
CA HIS A 65 -8.50 -2.48 -6.12
C HIS A 65 -8.47 -4.00 -5.96
N LEU A 66 -9.49 -4.55 -5.32
CA LEU A 66 -9.69 -5.98 -5.18
C LEU A 66 -10.41 -6.53 -6.41
N VAL A 67 -9.87 -7.61 -6.97
CA VAL A 67 -10.45 -8.33 -8.11
C VAL A 67 -10.55 -9.80 -7.75
N GLN A 68 -11.76 -10.36 -7.72
CA GLN A 68 -11.93 -11.79 -7.48
C GLN A 68 -11.31 -12.58 -8.62
N SER A 69 -10.37 -13.47 -8.30
CA SER A 69 -9.83 -14.38 -9.30
C SER A 69 -10.85 -15.47 -9.62
N LYS A 70 -10.87 -15.89 -10.89
CA LYS A 70 -11.55 -17.11 -11.35
C LYS A 70 -10.58 -18.29 -11.48
N ASP A 71 -9.31 -18.04 -11.21
CA ASP A 71 -8.18 -18.94 -11.43
C ASP A 71 -7.20 -18.78 -10.27
N ASP A 72 -7.24 -19.74 -9.34
CA ASP A 72 -6.46 -19.69 -8.11
C ASP A 72 -4.97 -19.89 -8.34
N ASP A 73 -4.56 -20.43 -9.50
CA ASP A 73 -3.16 -20.65 -9.87
C ASP A 73 -2.41 -19.32 -10.10
N LYS A 74 -3.14 -18.20 -10.22
CA LYS A 74 -2.57 -16.85 -10.32
C LYS A 74 -2.25 -16.22 -8.98
N LEU A 75 -2.69 -16.83 -7.88
CA LEU A 75 -2.45 -16.34 -6.53
C LEU A 75 -1.27 -17.10 -5.90
N PRO A 76 -0.62 -16.53 -4.87
CA PRO A 76 0.36 -17.26 -4.07
C PRO A 76 -0.19 -18.60 -3.58
N SER A 77 0.55 -19.68 -3.81
CA SER A 77 0.15 -21.04 -3.43
C SER A 77 0.25 -21.28 -1.92
N ASP A 78 1.16 -20.56 -1.26
CA ASP A 78 1.32 -20.57 0.19
C ASP A 78 0.97 -19.19 0.74
N THR A 79 -0.11 -19.11 1.51
CA THR A 79 -0.60 -17.85 2.11
C THR A 79 0.13 -17.51 3.41
N HIS A 80 0.92 -18.43 3.97
CA HIS A 80 1.66 -18.26 5.23
C HIS A 80 3.15 -18.03 5.02
N HIS A 81 3.64 -18.11 3.77
CA HIS A 81 5.03 -17.81 3.44
C HIS A 81 5.35 -16.34 3.77
N LEU A 82 6.27 -16.15 4.71
CA LEU A 82 6.76 -14.84 5.13
C LEU A 82 8.26 -14.75 4.92
N ASP A 83 8.67 -14.11 3.82
CA ASP A 83 10.06 -13.76 3.56
C ASP A 83 10.18 -12.24 3.39
N PRO A 84 10.79 -11.52 4.35
CA PRO A 84 10.99 -10.08 4.24
C PRO A 84 11.82 -9.62 3.03
N MET A 85 12.44 -10.53 2.27
CA MET A 85 13.14 -10.24 1.02
C MET A 85 12.24 -10.31 -0.23
N ASP A 86 11.01 -10.81 -0.10
CA ASP A 86 10.07 -10.92 -1.21
C ASP A 86 9.35 -9.59 -1.51
N ASN A 87 8.66 -9.53 -2.65
CA ASN A 87 7.90 -8.36 -3.08
C ASN A 87 6.77 -8.03 -2.09
N HIS A 88 6.65 -6.76 -1.71
CA HIS A 88 5.60 -6.27 -0.81
C HIS A 88 5.11 -4.88 -1.21
N ILE A 89 3.97 -4.48 -0.65
CA ILE A 89 3.58 -3.07 -0.53
C ILE A 89 3.86 -2.61 0.88
N SER A 90 4.40 -1.40 1.04
CA SER A 90 4.79 -0.87 2.34
C SER A 90 3.93 0.33 2.72
N PHE A 91 3.51 0.39 3.97
CA PHE A 91 2.85 1.55 4.56
C PHE A 91 3.69 2.13 5.69
N GLN A 92 3.70 3.45 5.75
CA GLN A 92 4.34 4.17 6.84
C GLN A 92 3.45 4.10 8.09
N CYS A 93 4.07 3.92 9.26
CA CYS A 93 3.37 3.89 10.54
C CYS A 93 4.10 4.71 11.60
N GLU A 94 3.33 5.52 12.32
CA GLU A 94 3.81 6.36 13.41
C GLU A 94 3.86 5.59 14.75
N ASP A 95 3.01 4.57 14.92
CA ASP A 95 2.94 3.72 16.13
C ASP A 95 3.02 2.22 15.80
N MET A 96 4.24 1.71 15.83
CA MET A 96 4.53 0.29 15.56
C MET A 96 3.96 -0.65 16.63
N GLU A 97 3.81 -0.18 17.88
CA GLU A 97 3.28 -1.01 18.96
C GLU A 97 1.77 -1.22 18.81
N GLU A 98 1.03 -0.17 18.45
CA GLU A 98 -0.40 -0.25 18.15
C GLU A 98 -0.64 -1.18 16.96
N MET A 99 0.15 -1.06 15.89
CA MET A 99 0.03 -1.94 14.73
C MET A 99 0.31 -3.41 15.10
N GLU A 100 1.33 -3.68 15.92
CA GLU A 100 1.65 -5.02 16.39
C GLU A 100 0.51 -5.63 17.23
N GLN A 101 -0.11 -4.82 18.12
CA GLN A 101 -1.29 -5.24 18.89
C GLN A 101 -2.46 -5.56 17.97
N ARG A 102 -2.71 -4.72 16.97
CA ARG A 102 -3.78 -4.93 16.00
C ARG A 102 -3.60 -6.23 15.21
N LEU A 103 -2.39 -6.54 14.75
CA LEU A 103 -2.10 -7.82 14.07
C LEU A 103 -2.42 -9.02 14.98
N LYS A 104 -2.06 -8.94 16.28
CA LYS A 104 -2.38 -9.98 17.27
C LYS A 104 -3.88 -10.14 17.48
N GLU A 105 -4.63 -9.05 17.61
CA GLU A 105 -6.09 -9.07 17.80
C GLU A 105 -6.80 -9.79 16.65
N PHE A 106 -6.32 -9.60 15.42
CA PHE A 106 -6.86 -10.25 14.22
C PHE A 106 -6.19 -11.59 13.88
N ASN A 107 -5.36 -12.14 14.77
CA ASN A 107 -4.63 -13.40 14.59
C ASN A 107 -3.84 -13.44 13.26
N THR A 108 -3.23 -12.33 12.88
CA THR A 108 -2.38 -12.23 11.69
C THR A 108 -0.94 -12.56 12.07
N GLU A 109 -0.35 -13.57 11.45
CA GLU A 109 1.05 -13.94 11.63
C GLU A 109 1.96 -12.87 11.01
N TYR A 110 3.04 -12.51 11.71
CA TYR A 110 3.97 -11.48 11.25
C TYR A 110 5.42 -11.75 11.68
N ILE A 111 6.36 -11.17 10.93
CA ILE A 111 7.78 -11.08 11.27
C ILE A 111 8.10 -9.64 11.65
N LYS A 112 8.74 -9.44 12.80
CA LYS A 112 9.30 -8.15 13.20
C LYS A 112 10.79 -8.10 12.94
N ARG A 113 11.28 -6.99 12.38
CA ARG A 113 12.70 -6.68 12.21
C ARG A 113 12.99 -5.27 12.69
N THR A 114 14.18 -5.10 13.23
CA THR A 114 14.72 -3.77 13.56
C THR A 114 16.05 -3.64 12.85
N MET A 115 16.17 -2.60 12.02
CA MET A 115 17.41 -2.17 11.38
C MET A 115 17.93 -0.93 12.09
N GLU A 116 19.23 -0.73 12.06
CA GLU A 116 19.88 0.47 12.59
C GLU A 116 20.78 1.05 11.50
N ASP A 117 20.65 2.34 11.23
CA ASP A 117 21.53 3.02 10.28
C ASP A 117 22.89 3.39 10.92
N GLU A 118 23.81 3.93 10.11
CA GLU A 118 25.14 4.33 10.59
C GLU A 118 25.12 5.42 11.69
N SER A 119 23.99 6.13 11.84
CA SER A 119 23.78 7.16 12.86
C SER A 119 23.16 6.64 14.15
N GLY A 120 22.83 5.34 14.21
CA GLY A 120 22.14 4.73 15.35
C GLY A 120 20.62 4.88 15.30
N THR A 121 20.07 5.36 14.18
CA THR A 121 18.63 5.52 14.01
C THR A 121 17.98 4.18 13.73
N LYS A 122 17.00 3.82 14.56
CA LYS A 122 16.29 2.54 14.46
C LYS A 122 15.10 2.64 13.51
N ILE A 123 14.98 1.63 12.66
CA ILE A 123 13.88 1.45 11.73
C ILE A 123 13.27 0.09 12.04
N ASP A 124 12.03 0.10 12.49
CA ASP A 124 11.25 -1.09 12.75
C ASP A 124 10.38 -1.42 11.54
N GLN A 125 10.31 -2.70 11.23
CA GLN A 125 9.52 -3.25 10.14
C GLN A 125 8.68 -4.43 10.64
N LEU A 126 7.42 -4.48 10.21
CA LEU A 126 6.54 -5.64 10.38
C LEU A 126 6.17 -6.17 9.00
N PHE A 127 6.35 -7.47 8.78
CA PHE A 127 5.97 -8.15 7.54
C PHE A 127 4.88 -9.17 7.84
N PHE A 128 3.79 -9.13 7.10
CA PHE A 128 2.68 -10.08 7.19
C PHE A 128 1.99 -10.22 5.84
N ASN A 129 1.12 -11.21 5.69
CA ASN A 129 0.36 -11.40 4.46
C ASN A 129 -1.08 -10.93 4.60
N ASP A 130 -1.64 -10.48 3.49
CA ASP A 130 -3.08 -10.41 3.33
C ASP A 130 -3.70 -11.84 3.23
N PRO A 131 -5.04 -11.98 3.21
CA PRO A 131 -5.69 -13.29 3.20
C PRO A 131 -5.32 -14.20 2.03
N ASP A 132 -4.73 -13.63 0.97
CA ASP A 132 -4.40 -14.32 -0.26
C ASP A 132 -2.89 -14.56 -0.43
N GLY A 133 -2.08 -14.18 0.55
CA GLY A 133 -0.63 -14.41 0.57
C GLY A 133 0.19 -13.26 0.00
N PHE A 134 -0.41 -12.09 -0.27
CA PHE A 134 0.36 -10.93 -0.71
C PHE A 134 0.94 -10.20 0.50
N MET A 135 2.26 -10.06 0.50
CA MET A 135 2.96 -9.48 1.62
C MET A 135 2.74 -7.95 1.71
N VAL A 136 2.54 -7.52 2.94
CA VAL A 136 2.43 -6.14 3.39
C VAL A 136 3.55 -5.88 4.39
N GLU A 137 4.23 -4.76 4.21
CA GLU A 137 5.21 -4.23 5.15
C GLU A 137 4.61 -3.00 5.86
N ILE A 138 4.88 -2.88 7.15
CA ILE A 138 4.72 -1.65 7.91
C ILE A 138 6.09 -1.17 8.36
N CYS A 139 6.46 0.07 8.01
CA CYS A 139 7.75 0.67 8.36
C CYS A 139 7.59 2.05 9.03
N ASN A 140 8.40 2.36 10.04
CA ASN A 140 8.55 3.73 10.57
C ASN A 140 9.72 4.50 9.91
N CYS A 141 9.83 4.35 8.59
CA CYS A 141 10.96 4.82 7.78
C CYS A 141 11.12 6.36 7.73
N GLU A 142 10.22 7.15 8.31
CA GLU A 142 10.39 8.62 8.46
C GLU A 142 11.60 9.02 9.27
N ASN A 143 12.10 8.11 10.09
CA ASN A 143 13.33 8.29 10.84
C ASN A 143 14.57 8.31 9.91
N LEU A 144 14.45 7.81 8.67
CA LEU A 144 15.56 7.74 7.72
C LEU A 144 15.63 8.97 6.81
N LYS A 145 16.81 9.58 6.73
CA LYS A 145 17.10 10.60 5.73
C LYS A 145 17.52 9.95 4.40
N LEU A 146 16.65 10.01 3.40
CA LEU A 146 16.98 9.55 2.05
C LEU A 146 18.00 10.48 1.37
N VAL A 147 19.14 9.92 0.94
CA VAL A 147 20.16 10.62 0.16
C VAL A 147 20.17 10.05 -1.26
N PRO A 148 19.87 10.85 -2.31
CA PRO A 148 19.85 10.36 -3.68
C PRO A 148 21.24 9.88 -4.10
N ALA A 149 21.35 8.64 -4.61
CA ALA A 149 22.59 8.10 -5.16
C ALA A 149 23.04 8.79 -6.48
N GLY A 150 22.23 9.71 -7.01
CA GLY A 150 22.46 10.53 -8.20
C GLY A 150 21.20 11.30 -8.63
N SER A 151 21.30 12.19 -9.63
CA SER A 151 20.17 12.89 -10.26
C SER A 151 19.21 13.64 -9.30
N MET A 152 19.74 14.39 -8.34
CA MET A 152 18.95 15.13 -7.34
C MET A 152 17.80 15.99 -7.93
N GLY A 153 17.99 16.57 -9.12
CA GLY A 153 16.98 17.42 -9.78
C GLY A 153 15.78 16.69 -10.41
N ARG A 154 15.70 15.36 -10.32
CA ARG A 154 14.60 14.56 -10.91
C ARG A 154 13.58 14.06 -9.89
N ILE A 155 13.81 14.25 -8.59
CA ILE A 155 12.86 13.85 -7.56
C ILE A 155 11.64 14.77 -7.63
N LYS A 156 10.49 14.18 -7.95
CA LYS A 156 9.17 14.83 -7.85
C LYS A 156 8.52 14.33 -6.58
N LEU A 157 8.30 15.24 -5.63
CA LEU A 157 7.53 14.92 -4.45
C LEU A 157 6.06 15.25 -4.69
N PRO A 158 5.18 14.37 -4.20
CA PRO A 158 3.78 14.68 -4.02
C PRO A 158 3.53 16.01 -3.30
N PHE A 159 3.09 17.05 -4.02
CA PHE A 159 2.46 18.22 -3.39
C PHE A 159 0.95 18.16 -3.70
N ASP A 160 0.13 18.31 -2.65
CA ASP A 160 -1.29 18.72 -2.61
C ASP A 160 -2.37 18.07 -3.54
N ARG A 161 -2.04 17.12 -4.43
CA ARG A 161 -3.01 16.53 -5.41
C ARG A 161 -2.98 15.00 -5.52
N HIS A 162 -2.76 14.30 -4.41
CA HIS A 162 -2.61 12.83 -4.42
C HIS A 162 -3.90 12.06 -4.18
N ASN A 163 -4.88 12.73 -3.59
CA ASN A 163 -6.13 12.10 -3.22
C ASN A 163 -7.20 12.47 -4.25
N PRO A 164 -7.93 11.49 -4.82
CA PRO A 164 -9.19 11.78 -5.49
C PRO A 164 -10.08 12.61 -4.53
N PRO A 165 -10.90 13.54 -5.05
CA PRO A 165 -11.87 14.23 -4.20
C PRO A 165 -12.75 13.20 -3.49
N LEU A 166 -12.74 13.21 -2.15
CA LEU A 166 -13.65 12.41 -1.33
C LEU A 166 -14.83 13.29 -0.93
N ASP A 167 -16.03 12.82 -1.19
CA ASP A 167 -17.24 13.39 -0.59
C ASP A 167 -17.40 12.81 0.82
N LEU A 168 -17.31 13.68 1.83
CA LEU A 168 -17.40 13.29 3.25
C LEU A 168 -18.79 13.56 3.84
N ASP A 169 -19.73 14.08 3.06
CA ASP A 169 -21.09 14.41 3.52
C ASP A 169 -21.99 13.16 3.52
N ALA A 170 -21.65 12.16 4.34
CA ALA A 170 -22.35 10.87 4.43
C ALA A 170 -23.71 10.90 5.18
N ASN A 171 -24.32 12.06 5.39
CA ASN A 171 -25.57 12.20 6.14
C ASN A 171 -26.87 12.03 5.32
N SER A 172 -26.82 11.38 4.16
CA SER A 172 -28.01 11.18 3.32
C SER A 172 -28.06 9.84 2.59
N ASN A 173 -27.87 8.70 3.27
CA ASN A 173 -28.34 7.43 2.72
C ASN A 173 -28.71 6.38 3.79
N PRO A 174 -30.01 6.14 4.08
CA PRO A 174 -30.44 5.23 5.15
C PRO A 174 -30.48 3.74 4.76
N ASN A 175 -29.83 3.32 3.66
CA ASN A 175 -30.03 1.99 3.05
C ASN A 175 -28.78 1.09 3.01
N TYR A 176 -27.95 1.09 4.06
CA TYR A 176 -26.96 0.04 4.25
C TYR A 176 -27.19 -0.69 5.58
N SER A 177 -28.00 -1.75 5.53
CA SER A 177 -27.96 -2.82 6.53
C SER A 177 -27.04 -3.92 6.00
N TYR A 178 -25.93 -4.18 6.68
CA TYR A 178 -25.11 -5.38 6.50
C TYR A 178 -25.72 -6.57 7.25
#